data_AF-A0AAV1T1C3-F1
#
_entry.id   AF-A0AAV1T1C3-F1
#
_cell.length_a   1.000
_cell.length_b   1.000
_cell.length_c   1.000
_cell.angle_alpha   90.00
_cell.angle_beta   90.00
_cell.angle_gamma   90.00
#
_symmetry.space_group_name_H-M   'P 1'
#
loop_
_entity.id
_entity.type
_entity.pdbx_description
1 polymer ?
#
loop_
_entity_poly.entity_id
_entity_poly.type
_entity_poly.pdbx_seq_one_letter_code
_entity_poly.pdbx_strand_id
1 'polypeptide(L)'
;MMNADAQLEDLLHANGDSHLYDQIMQLGHPPVVIWWQAVDGFIQAIESARAIAEAPGGETLPLDPLALPAVVTVKKFKEAVLDYIKPNENAHPLGTSCLLCSLPESVTVGYKLCALDNDPWVLRVTAVQESNMLPIASVFMPRGLRASALDQVTPWLKPHLRASLWE
;
A
#
# COMPACT_ATOMS: atom_id res chain seq x y z
N MET A 1 11.68 8.28 -23.70
CA MET A 1 12.33 7.88 -22.44
C MET A 1 11.94 8.94 -21.42
N MET A 2 10.96 8.67 -20.55
CA MET A 2 10.53 9.64 -19.54
C MET A 2 11.67 9.86 -18.55
N ASN A 3 11.95 11.12 -18.23
CA ASN A 3 12.85 11.49 -17.14
C ASN A 3 12.17 11.10 -15.83
N ALA A 4 12.20 9.83 -15.45
CA ALA A 4 12.80 9.43 -14.19
C ALA A 4 12.50 10.38 -12.96
N ASP A 5 13.05 11.60 -12.88
CA ASP A 5 12.73 12.57 -11.80
C ASP A 5 11.25 12.98 -11.81
N ALA A 6 10.69 13.14 -13.01
CA ALA A 6 9.27 13.34 -13.24
C ALA A 6 8.43 12.16 -12.76
N GLN A 7 8.93 10.91 -12.75
CA GLN A 7 8.14 9.79 -12.24
C GLN A 7 7.96 9.85 -10.72
N LEU A 8 9.01 10.26 -9.97
CA LEU A 8 8.90 10.45 -8.53
C LEU A 8 8.01 11.64 -8.20
N GLU A 9 8.20 12.77 -8.89
CA GLU A 9 7.35 13.96 -8.74
C GLU A 9 5.87 13.64 -9.03
N ASP A 10 5.59 12.97 -10.14
CA ASP A 10 4.23 12.58 -10.55
C ASP A 10 3.58 11.65 -9.52
N LEU A 11 4.33 10.67 -8.98
CA LEU A 11 3.83 9.75 -7.98
C LEU A 11 3.50 10.49 -6.67
N LEU A 12 4.43 11.31 -6.17
CA LEU A 12 4.22 12.09 -4.96
C LEU A 12 3.06 13.08 -5.15
N HIS A 13 2.94 13.69 -6.33
CA HIS A 13 1.82 14.56 -6.67
C HIS A 13 0.49 13.82 -6.66
N ALA A 14 0.41 12.66 -7.30
CA ALA A 14 -0.78 11.80 -7.30
C ALA A 14 -1.18 11.37 -5.88
N ASN A 15 -0.21 11.22 -4.97
CA ASN A 15 -0.47 10.89 -3.58
C ASN A 15 -0.86 12.09 -2.69
N GLY A 16 -0.72 13.33 -3.20
CA GLY A 16 -0.87 14.56 -2.41
C GLY A 16 0.36 14.92 -1.56
N ASP A 17 1.49 14.25 -1.77
CA ASP A 17 2.70 14.31 -0.96
C ASP A 17 3.89 14.96 -1.71
N SER A 18 3.62 15.87 -2.67
CA SER A 18 4.67 16.60 -3.44
C SER A 18 5.70 17.30 -2.55
N HIS A 19 5.31 17.73 -1.35
CA HIS A 19 6.18 18.39 -0.38
C HIS A 19 7.33 17.48 0.13
N LEU A 20 7.26 16.17 -0.09
CA LEU A 20 8.30 15.22 0.29
C LEU A 20 9.45 15.16 -0.71
N TYR A 21 9.29 15.69 -1.92
CA TYR A 21 10.30 15.54 -2.99
C TYR A 21 11.68 16.02 -2.56
N ASP A 22 11.78 17.27 -2.09
CA ASP A 22 13.05 17.86 -1.66
C ASP A 22 13.68 17.09 -0.49
N GLN A 23 12.84 16.57 0.42
CA GLN A 23 13.31 15.77 1.55
C GLN A 23 13.90 14.45 1.07
N ILE A 24 13.26 13.79 0.10
CA ILE A 24 13.74 12.54 -0.50
C ILE A 24 15.06 12.76 -1.23
N MET A 25 15.18 13.86 -2.00
CA MET A 25 16.39 14.18 -2.74
C MET A 25 17.60 14.49 -1.83
N GLN A 26 17.35 14.88 -0.58
CA GLN A 26 18.40 15.09 0.43
C GLN A 26 18.76 13.82 1.18
N LEU A 27 18.03 12.72 1.00
CA LEU A 27 18.39 11.44 1.62
C LEU A 27 19.67 10.90 1.01
N GLY A 28 20.58 10.44 1.87
CA GLY A 28 21.80 9.75 1.44
C GLY A 28 21.56 8.35 0.87
N HIS A 29 20.30 7.91 0.78
CA HIS A 29 19.83 6.66 0.16
C HIS A 29 18.37 6.80 -0.30
N PRO A 30 17.99 6.23 -1.46
CA PRO A 30 16.65 6.34 -1.98
C PRO A 30 15.66 5.54 -1.11
N PRO A 31 14.52 6.13 -0.70
CA PRO A 31 13.51 5.43 0.06
C PRO A 31 12.65 4.57 -0.86
N VAL A 32 11.89 3.67 -0.25
CA VAL A 32 10.78 3.02 -0.93
C VAL A 32 9.61 3.99 -1.00
N VAL A 33 8.98 4.07 -2.18
CA VAL A 33 7.85 4.95 -2.46
C VAL A 33 6.60 4.11 -2.69
N ILE A 34 5.52 4.45 -1.99
CA ILE A 34 4.23 3.77 -2.07
C ILE A 34 3.31 4.58 -2.96
N TRP A 35 2.83 3.98 -4.05
CA TRP A 35 1.81 4.57 -4.91
C TRP A 35 0.44 4.03 -4.53
N TRP A 36 -0.38 4.87 -3.91
CA TRP A 36 -1.69 4.48 -3.40
C TRP A 36 -2.72 4.33 -4.51
N GLN A 37 -3.59 3.31 -4.39
CA GLN A 37 -4.65 3.03 -5.36
C GLN A 37 -6.01 3.04 -4.68
N ALA A 38 -6.98 3.76 -5.26
CA ALA A 38 -8.39 3.73 -4.88
C ALA A 38 -8.67 3.82 -3.36
N VAL A 39 -7.87 4.58 -2.59
CA VAL A 39 -7.92 4.60 -1.11
C VAL A 39 -9.30 4.96 -0.58
N ASP A 40 -9.95 5.96 -1.18
CA ASP A 40 -11.31 6.35 -0.78
C ASP A 40 -12.32 5.22 -1.04
N GLY A 41 -12.15 4.48 -2.14
CA GLY A 41 -12.96 3.30 -2.45
C GLY A 41 -12.77 2.19 -1.41
N PHE A 42 -11.53 1.92 -0.99
CA PHE A 42 -11.25 0.97 0.08
C PHE A 42 -11.91 1.38 1.40
N ILE A 43 -11.83 2.65 1.78
CA ILE A 43 -12.43 3.13 3.03
C ILE A 43 -13.95 2.92 3.01
N GLN A 44 -14.60 3.28 1.90
CA GLN A 44 -16.04 3.04 1.73
C GLN A 44 -16.40 1.56 1.74
N ALA A 45 -15.56 0.71 1.15
CA ALA A 45 -15.75 -0.74 1.17
C ALA A 45 -15.62 -1.28 2.61
N ILE A 46 -14.67 -0.78 3.41
CA ILE A 46 -14.50 -1.16 4.83
C ILE A 46 -15.74 -0.77 5.63
N GLU A 47 -16.23 0.45 5.46
CA GLU A 47 -17.42 0.94 6.16
C GLU A 47 -18.65 0.10 5.79
N SER A 48 -18.82 -0.20 4.50
CA SER A 48 -19.92 -1.03 4.00
C SER A 48 -19.83 -2.47 4.53
N ALA A 49 -18.64 -3.06 4.51
CA ALA A 49 -18.41 -4.42 5.00
C ALA A 49 -18.69 -4.55 6.50
N ARG A 50 -18.29 -3.55 7.30
CA ARG A 50 -18.59 -3.48 8.73
C ARG A 50 -20.09 -3.36 8.98
N ALA A 51 -20.78 -2.48 8.26
CA ALA A 51 -22.23 -2.31 8.37
C ALA A 51 -23.00 -3.60 8.02
N ILE A 52 -22.57 -4.32 6.98
CA ILE A 52 -23.15 -5.63 6.62
C ILE A 52 -22.93 -6.66 7.73
N ALA A 53 -21.73 -6.73 8.30
CA ALA A 53 -21.41 -7.69 9.36
C ALA A 53 -22.16 -7.41 10.68
N GLU A 54 -22.50 -6.15 10.95
CA GLU A 54 -23.29 -5.74 12.12
C GLU A 54 -24.81 -5.96 11.93
N ALA A 55 -25.28 -6.13 10.69
CA ALA A 55 -26.69 -6.33 10.40
C ALA A 55 -27.20 -7.72 10.87
N PRO A 56 -28.50 -7.87 11.19
CA PRO A 56 -29.06 -9.16 11.59
C PRO A 56 -28.88 -10.24 10.49
N GLY A 57 -28.19 -11.32 10.83
CA GLY A 57 -27.86 -12.39 9.88
C GLY A 57 -26.69 -12.07 8.94
N GLY A 58 -26.00 -10.95 9.17
CA GLY A 58 -24.76 -10.59 8.50
C GLY A 58 -23.65 -11.58 8.82
N GLU A 59 -22.83 -11.89 7.81
CA GLU A 59 -21.65 -12.73 8.00
C GLU A 59 -20.52 -11.90 8.63
N THR A 60 -19.91 -12.45 9.67
CA THR A 60 -18.82 -11.80 10.40
C THR A 60 -17.61 -11.59 9.51
N LEU A 61 -16.95 -10.43 9.63
CA LEU A 61 -15.67 -10.22 8.96
C LEU A 61 -14.57 -11.08 9.61
N PRO A 62 -13.59 -11.54 8.82
CA PRO A 62 -12.33 -12.07 9.34
C PRO A 62 -11.62 -11.05 10.26
N LEU A 63 -10.55 -11.48 10.91
CA LEU A 63 -9.73 -10.58 11.72
C LEU A 63 -9.08 -9.50 10.84
N ASP A 64 -9.19 -8.24 11.24
CA ASP A 64 -8.59 -7.10 10.54
C ASP A 64 -7.07 -7.08 10.77
N PRO A 65 -6.24 -7.34 9.74
CA PRO A 65 -4.78 -7.36 9.88
C PRO A 65 -4.18 -5.97 10.13
N LEU A 66 -4.91 -4.91 9.82
CA LEU A 66 -4.49 -3.51 9.96
C LEU A 66 -4.95 -2.89 11.29
N ALA A 67 -5.74 -3.62 12.09
CA ALA A 67 -6.32 -3.18 13.36
C ALA A 67 -6.96 -1.77 13.26
N LEU A 68 -7.71 -1.53 12.16
CA LEU A 68 -8.20 -0.19 11.87
C LEU A 68 -9.25 0.25 12.90
N PRO A 69 -9.21 1.52 13.34
CA PRO A 69 -10.22 2.04 14.25
C PRO A 69 -11.60 2.06 13.59
N ALA A 70 -12.65 2.22 14.41
CA ALA A 70 -14.03 2.28 13.93
C ALA A 70 -14.24 3.33 12.83
N VAL A 71 -13.70 4.54 13.02
CA VAL A 71 -13.68 5.61 12.02
C VAL A 71 -12.35 5.61 11.28
N VAL A 72 -12.39 5.22 10.01
CA VAL A 72 -11.23 5.14 9.12
C VAL A 72 -11.13 6.42 8.32
N THR A 73 -9.96 7.07 8.36
CA THR A 73 -9.65 8.24 7.52
C THR A 73 -8.54 7.86 6.55
N VAL A 74 -8.41 8.57 5.43
CA VAL A 74 -7.33 8.34 4.44
C VAL A 74 -5.96 8.26 5.13
N LYS A 75 -5.67 9.21 6.02
CA LYS A 75 -4.41 9.22 6.77
C LYS A 75 -4.23 7.97 7.63
N LYS A 76 -5.22 7.62 8.45
CA LYS A 76 -5.14 6.44 9.34
C LYS A 76 -5.03 5.13 8.58
N PHE A 77 -5.72 5.03 7.44
CA PHE A 77 -5.62 3.87 6.57
C PHE A 77 -4.20 3.72 6.01
N LYS A 78 -3.66 4.79 5.40
CA LYS A 78 -2.29 4.79 4.88
C LYS A 78 -1.27 4.48 5.99
N GLU A 79 -1.41 5.09 7.17
CA GLU A 79 -0.54 4.84 8.32
C GLU A 79 -0.59 3.37 8.77
N ALA A 80 -1.78 2.77 8.87
CA ALA A 80 -1.92 1.37 9.25
C ALA A 80 -1.32 0.42 8.20
N VAL A 81 -1.53 0.69 6.91
CA VAL A 81 -0.90 -0.10 5.83
C VAL A 81 0.62 0.05 5.88
N LEU A 82 1.14 1.27 6.06
CA LEU A 82 2.57 1.50 6.20
C LEU A 82 3.14 0.74 7.39
N ASP A 83 2.46 0.76 8.54
CA ASP A 83 2.89 0.05 9.74
C ASP A 83 2.92 -1.48 9.53
N TYR A 84 1.90 -2.02 8.86
CA TYR A 84 1.84 -3.44 8.50
C TYR A 84 3.00 -3.86 7.58
N ILE A 85 3.25 -3.10 6.51
CA ILE A 85 4.26 -3.43 5.50
C ILE A 85 5.69 -3.08 5.94
N LYS A 86 5.88 -2.42 7.09
CA LYS A 86 7.21 -2.12 7.62
C LYS A 86 8.08 -3.38 7.68
N PRO A 87 9.31 -3.34 7.14
CA PRO A 87 10.20 -4.50 7.15
C PRO A 87 10.71 -4.84 8.56
N ASN A 88 10.87 -3.83 9.42
CA ASN A 88 11.25 -3.94 10.83
C ASN A 88 10.74 -2.72 11.62
N GLU A 89 10.84 -2.74 12.95
CA GLU A 89 10.34 -1.67 13.84
C GLU A 89 11.08 -0.32 13.68
N ASN A 90 12.33 -0.35 13.20
CA ASN A 90 13.16 0.83 12.99
C ASN A 90 12.91 1.49 11.62
N ALA A 91 12.14 0.86 10.73
CA ALA A 91 11.80 1.44 9.44
C ALA A 91 10.82 2.59 9.65
N HIS A 92 11.30 3.81 9.41
CA HIS A 92 10.52 5.01 9.63
C HIS A 92 9.79 5.44 8.35
N PRO A 93 8.48 5.70 8.42
CA PRO A 93 7.78 6.31 7.32
C PRO A 93 8.19 7.78 7.18
N LEU A 94 8.31 8.22 5.94
CA LEU A 94 8.42 9.63 5.59
C LEU A 94 7.08 10.06 4.97
N GLY A 95 6.29 10.79 5.77
CA GLY A 95 4.91 11.12 5.43
C GLY A 95 4.03 9.86 5.30
N THR A 96 3.09 9.87 4.35
CA THR A 96 2.21 8.72 4.07
C THR A 96 2.58 7.97 2.79
N SER A 97 3.69 8.33 2.14
CA SER A 97 4.02 7.82 0.81
C SER A 97 5.40 7.18 0.71
N CYS A 98 6.18 7.15 1.79
CA CYS A 98 7.54 6.62 1.74
C CYS A 98 7.90 5.82 3.00
N LEU A 99 8.75 4.81 2.82
CA LEU A 99 9.41 4.07 3.90
C LEU A 99 10.93 4.16 3.72
N LEU A 100 11.60 4.58 4.79
CA LEU A 100 13.06 4.59 4.84
C LEU A 100 13.54 3.18 5.20
N CYS A 101 13.99 2.43 4.19
CA CYS A 101 14.55 1.10 4.37
C CYS A 101 15.65 0.80 3.35
N SER A 102 16.42 -0.23 3.61
CA SER A 102 17.45 -0.74 2.71
C SER A 102 16.87 -1.47 1.49
N LEU A 103 17.72 -1.72 0.48
CA LEU A 103 17.36 -2.47 -0.72
C LEU A 103 16.87 -3.91 -0.41
N PRO A 104 17.49 -4.70 0.48
CA PRO A 104 16.92 -6.00 0.84
C PRO A 104 15.54 -5.89 1.49
N GLU A 105 15.31 -4.83 2.26
CA GLU A 105 14.06 -4.62 2.98
C GLU A 105 12.92 -4.15 2.07
N SER A 106 13.21 -3.50 0.95
CA SER A 106 12.17 -3.10 -0.02
C SER A 106 11.44 -4.30 -0.63
N VAL A 107 12.16 -5.41 -0.80
CA VAL A 107 11.57 -6.69 -1.24
C VAL A 107 10.58 -7.20 -0.19
N THR A 108 10.93 -7.14 1.10
CA THR A 108 10.03 -7.48 2.20
C THR A 108 8.77 -6.60 2.19
N VAL A 109 8.92 -5.29 1.98
CA VAL A 109 7.78 -4.36 1.84
C VAL A 109 6.85 -4.79 0.71
N GLY A 110 7.41 -5.10 -0.47
CA GLY A 110 6.65 -5.59 -1.63
C GLY A 110 5.91 -6.90 -1.35
N TYR A 111 6.55 -7.86 -0.70
CA TYR A 111 5.91 -9.13 -0.32
C TYR A 111 4.80 -8.95 0.71
N LYS A 112 5.01 -8.13 1.74
CA LYS A 112 4.00 -7.85 2.76
C LYS A 112 2.77 -7.16 2.17
N LEU A 113 2.97 -6.18 1.28
CA LEU A 113 1.85 -5.53 0.60
C LEU A 113 1.06 -6.54 -0.25
N CYS A 114 1.76 -7.43 -0.95
CA CYS A 114 1.11 -8.47 -1.73
C CYS A 114 0.37 -9.49 -0.85
N ALA A 115 0.93 -9.85 0.31
CA ALA A 115 0.24 -10.69 1.28
C ALA A 115 -1.04 -10.01 1.79
N LEU A 116 -1.00 -8.71 2.07
CA LEU A 116 -2.16 -7.91 2.48
C LEU A 116 -3.24 -7.89 1.39
N ASP A 117 -2.88 -7.69 0.12
CA ASP A 117 -3.84 -7.73 -1.01
C ASP A 117 -4.58 -9.07 -1.12
N ASN A 118 -4.00 -10.16 -0.61
CA ASN A 118 -4.58 -11.50 -0.61
C ASN A 118 -5.11 -11.92 0.77
N ASP A 119 -5.11 -11.03 1.75
CA ASP A 119 -5.61 -11.33 3.09
C ASP A 119 -7.13 -11.56 3.04
N PRO A 120 -7.66 -12.58 3.73
CA PRO A 120 -9.09 -12.88 3.73
C PRO A 120 -9.97 -11.68 4.12
N TRP A 121 -9.50 -10.83 5.03
CA TRP A 121 -10.21 -9.61 5.41
C TRP A 121 -10.27 -8.61 4.25
N VAL A 122 -9.15 -8.38 3.55
CA VAL A 122 -9.09 -7.47 2.39
C VAL A 122 -9.96 -7.99 1.26
N LEU A 123 -9.91 -9.28 0.96
CA LEU A 123 -10.76 -9.91 -0.06
C LEU A 123 -12.24 -9.77 0.31
N ARG A 124 -12.59 -9.94 1.59
CA ARG A 124 -13.98 -9.81 2.06
C ARG A 124 -14.49 -8.38 1.95
N VAL A 125 -13.68 -7.40 2.37
CA VAL A 125 -13.99 -5.98 2.27
C VAL A 125 -14.17 -5.57 0.81
N THR A 126 -13.25 -5.97 -0.05
CA THR A 126 -13.29 -5.57 -1.47
C THR A 126 -14.43 -6.21 -2.24
N ALA A 127 -14.85 -7.42 -1.87
CA ALA A 127 -16.01 -8.09 -2.49
C ALA A 127 -17.34 -7.36 -2.29
N VAL A 128 -17.43 -6.41 -1.36
CA VAL A 128 -18.65 -5.62 -1.12
C VAL A 128 -18.91 -4.60 -2.22
N GLN A 129 -17.86 -4.17 -2.94
CA GLN A 129 -18.02 -3.33 -4.12
C GLN A 129 -17.63 -4.09 -5.39
N GLU A 130 -18.33 -3.86 -6.49
CA GLU A 130 -18.05 -4.47 -7.81
C GLU A 130 -16.77 -3.91 -8.49
N SER A 131 -15.99 -3.09 -7.78
CA SER A 131 -14.83 -2.39 -8.30
C SER A 131 -13.53 -3.18 -8.10
N ASN A 132 -12.69 -3.20 -9.12
CA ASN A 132 -11.34 -3.77 -9.06
C ASN A 132 -10.41 -2.86 -8.23
N MET A 133 -10.62 -2.84 -6.91
CA MET A 133 -9.89 -1.99 -5.96
C MET A 133 -8.47 -2.49 -5.70
N LEU A 134 -8.14 -3.74 -6.04
CA LEU A 134 -6.80 -4.29 -5.83
C LEU A 134 -5.85 -3.99 -7.01
N PRO A 135 -4.56 -3.75 -6.74
CA PRO A 135 -3.90 -3.78 -5.43
C PRO A 135 -4.16 -2.51 -4.60
N ILE A 136 -4.06 -2.58 -3.26
CA ILE A 136 -4.20 -1.42 -2.35
C ILE A 136 -3.19 -0.31 -2.70
N ALA A 137 -1.98 -0.72 -3.04
CA ALA A 137 -0.91 0.16 -3.46
C ALA A 137 0.08 -0.57 -4.36
N SER A 138 1.04 0.16 -4.92
CA SER A 138 2.22 -0.41 -5.57
C SER A 138 3.48 0.17 -4.94
N VAL A 139 4.51 -0.66 -4.81
CA VAL A 139 5.79 -0.30 -4.21
C VAL A 139 6.78 0.00 -5.32
N PHE A 140 7.37 1.18 -5.27
CA PHE A 140 8.41 1.63 -6.20
C PHE A 140 9.70 1.89 -5.45
N MET A 141 10.83 1.57 -6.08
CA MET A 141 12.15 1.89 -5.57
C MET A 141 12.95 2.66 -6.63
N PRO A 142 13.58 3.78 -6.27
CA PRO A 142 14.51 4.46 -7.17
C PRO A 142 15.72 3.57 -7.47
N ARG A 143 16.11 3.47 -8.74
CA ARG A 143 17.31 2.77 -9.20
C ARG A 143 18.55 3.52 -8.73
N GLY A 144 18.99 3.28 -7.50
CA GLY A 144 20.23 3.85 -6.97
C GLY A 144 20.12 5.31 -6.52
N LEU A 145 21.23 5.83 -5.98
CA LEU A 145 21.31 7.10 -5.23
C LEU A 145 21.00 8.37 -6.03
N ARG A 146 21.13 8.29 -7.36
CA ARG A 146 20.97 9.42 -8.31
C ARG A 146 20.29 8.99 -9.61
N ALA A 147 19.94 7.72 -9.76
CA ALA A 147 19.31 7.27 -10.98
C ALA A 147 17.81 7.34 -10.77
N SER A 148 17.27 8.28 -11.50
CA SER A 148 15.95 8.81 -11.45
C SER A 148 14.86 7.77 -11.84
N ALA A 149 15.21 6.54 -12.23
CA ALA A 149 14.25 5.55 -12.71
C ALA A 149 13.64 4.76 -11.53
N LEU A 150 12.31 4.67 -11.44
CA LEU A 150 11.63 3.86 -10.43
C LEU A 150 11.40 2.42 -10.95
N ASP A 151 11.81 1.42 -10.18
CA ASP A 151 11.41 0.02 -10.40
C ASP A 151 10.24 -0.34 -9.49
N GLN A 152 9.21 -0.96 -10.07
CA GLN A 152 8.14 -1.57 -9.27
C GLN A 152 8.70 -2.84 -8.61
N VAL A 153 8.62 -2.89 -7.28
CA VAL A 153 9.13 -4.00 -6.46
C VAL A 153 8.00 -4.93 -6.01
N THR A 154 6.74 -4.50 -6.10
CA THR A 154 5.60 -5.38 -5.81
C THR A 154 5.57 -6.54 -6.82
N PRO A 155 5.57 -7.80 -6.37
CA PRO A 155 5.45 -8.94 -7.26
C PRO A 155 4.15 -8.86 -8.08
N TRP A 156 4.24 -9.00 -9.40
CA TRP A 156 3.06 -9.15 -10.26
C TRP A 156 2.45 -10.53 -10.06
N LEU A 157 1.57 -10.68 -9.07
CA LEU A 157 0.78 -11.89 -8.89
C LEU A 157 -0.43 -11.84 -9.83
N LYS A 158 -0.40 -12.69 -10.87
CA LYS A 158 -1.51 -12.81 -11.82
C LYS A 158 -2.79 -13.21 -11.08
N PRO A 159 -3.96 -12.63 -11.41
CA PRO A 159 -5.22 -12.91 -10.71
C PRO A 159 -5.57 -14.40 -10.58
N HIS A 160 -5.20 -15.23 -11.55
CA HIS A 160 -5.45 -16.69 -11.52
C HIS A 160 -4.48 -17.49 -10.64
N LEU A 161 -3.32 -16.92 -10.27
CA LEU A 161 -2.38 -17.55 -9.32
C LEU A 161 -2.73 -17.20 -7.87
N ARG A 162 -3.72 -16.33 -7.63
CA ARG A 162 -4.22 -16.00 -6.28
C ARG A 162 -4.87 -17.20 -5.59
N ALA A 163 -5.43 -18.14 -6.35
CA ALA A 163 -6.05 -19.35 -5.83
C ALA A 163 -5.05 -20.49 -5.55
N SER A 164 -3.92 -20.55 -6.27
CA SER A 164 -3.00 -21.70 -6.25
C SER A 164 -1.89 -21.61 -5.19
N LEU A 165 -1.87 -20.58 -4.35
CA LEU A 165 -0.91 -20.44 -3.24
C LEU A 165 -1.42 -21.08 -1.94
N TRP A 166 -2.61 -21.71 -1.99
CA TRP A 166 -3.27 -22.36 -0.86
C TRP A 166 -3.65 -23.83 -1.15
N GLU A 167 -3.02 -24.45 -2.16
CA GLU A 167 -3.00 -25.92 -2.35
C GLU A 167 -1.67 -26.53 -1.88
#